data_AF-A0A963R2W9-F1
#
_entry.id   AF-A0A963R2W9-F1
#
_cell.length_a   1.000
_cell.length_b   1.000
_cell.length_c   1.000
_cell.angle_alpha   90.00
_cell.angle_beta   90.00
_cell.angle_gamma   90.00
#
_symmetry.space_group_name_H-M   'P 1'
#
loop_
_entity.id
_entity.type
_entity.pdbx_description
1 polymer ?
#
loop_
_entity_poly.entity_id
_entity_poly.type
_entity_poly.pdbx_seq_one_letter_code
_entity_poly.pdbx_strand_id
1 'polypeptide(L)'
;MSPADESAEDMLVASCLAAAAQGDISAYYDLGVAYSTGSHGVGCDLIEAHKWFNLAAVNGHAEAAMCRADISEEMTAREIAEAQRRAREWIAASRRKAA
;
A
#
# COMPACT_ATOMS: atom_id res chain seq x y z
N MET A 1 -7.21 18.68 -23.06
CA MET A 1 -6.45 18.07 -21.95
C MET A 1 -5.01 18.46 -22.13
N SER A 2 -4.40 19.17 -21.19
CA SER A 2 -3.01 19.65 -21.31
C SER A 2 -2.02 18.57 -20.85
N PRO A 3 -0.84 18.44 -21.47
CA PRO A 3 0.20 17.45 -21.14
C PRO A 3 0.91 17.70 -19.79
N ALA A 4 0.37 18.59 -18.94
CA ALA A 4 0.88 18.89 -17.61
C ALA A 4 0.13 18.13 -16.50
N ASP A 5 -0.99 17.47 -16.83
CA ASP A 5 -1.83 16.72 -15.89
C ASP A 5 -1.38 15.25 -15.78
N GLU A 6 -0.64 14.72 -16.77
CA GLU A 6 -0.11 13.34 -16.74
C GLU A 6 1.09 13.16 -15.79
N SER A 7 1.80 14.24 -15.41
CA SER A 7 3.00 14.14 -14.56
C SER A 7 2.74 14.18 -13.05
N ALA A 8 1.55 14.59 -12.62
CA ALA A 8 1.19 14.61 -11.19
C ALA A 8 0.63 13.25 -10.73
N GLU A 9 -0.10 12.55 -11.62
CA GLU A 9 -0.73 11.27 -11.31
C GLU A 9 0.30 10.13 -11.21
N ASP A 10 1.36 10.13 -12.03
CA ASP A 10 2.42 9.11 -12.02
C ASP A 10 3.38 9.19 -10.81
N MET A 11 3.39 10.29 -10.06
CA MET A 11 4.39 10.54 -9.00
C MET A 11 3.94 10.15 -7.59
N LEU A 12 2.65 9.88 -7.39
CA LEU A 12 2.08 9.63 -6.06
C LEU A 12 2.58 8.31 -5.44
N VAL A 13 2.59 7.21 -6.19
CA VAL A 13 3.05 5.90 -5.67
C VAL A 13 4.54 5.97 -5.30
N ALA A 14 5.38 6.59 -6.12
CA ALA A 14 6.80 6.74 -5.83
C ALA A 14 7.06 7.61 -4.58
N SER A 15 6.33 8.73 -4.44
CA SER A 15 6.39 9.59 -3.27
C SER A 15 5.94 8.86 -2.01
N CYS A 16 4.80 8.17 -2.07
CA CYS A 16 4.28 7.39 -0.96
C CYS A 16 5.23 6.25 -0.59
N LEU A 17 5.88 5.58 -1.54
CA LEU A 17 6.92 4.57 -1.24
C LEU A 17 8.12 5.16 -0.48
N ALA A 18 8.54 6.38 -0.82
CA ALA A 18 9.61 7.07 -0.11
C ALA A 18 9.18 7.43 1.32
N ALA A 19 7.97 7.97 1.51
CA ALA A 19 7.42 8.29 2.83
C ALA A 19 7.19 7.03 3.68
N ALA A 20 6.65 5.97 3.08
CA ALA A 20 6.46 4.66 3.68
C ALA A 20 7.78 4.01 4.14
N ALA A 21 8.89 4.26 3.43
CA ALA A 21 10.22 3.83 3.84
C ALA A 21 10.74 4.59 5.08
N GLN A 22 10.28 5.83 5.29
CA GLN A 22 10.56 6.62 6.49
C GLN A 22 9.61 6.29 7.67
N GLY A 23 8.67 5.36 7.47
CA GLY A 23 7.72 4.94 8.49
C GLY A 23 6.45 5.80 8.57
N ASP A 24 6.15 6.59 7.54
CA ASP A 24 4.89 7.32 7.46
C ASP A 24 3.70 6.35 7.32
N ILE A 25 2.80 6.39 8.30
CA ILE A 25 1.63 5.52 8.40
C ILE A 25 0.59 5.89 7.35
N SER A 26 0.42 7.19 7.07
CA SER A 26 -0.53 7.68 6.07
C SER A 26 -0.09 7.25 4.67
N ALA A 27 1.23 7.23 4.41
CA ALA A 27 1.76 6.75 3.13
C ALA A 27 1.45 5.26 2.88
N TYR A 28 1.42 4.43 3.93
CA TYR A 28 0.94 3.05 3.79
C TYR A 28 -0.55 2.99 3.44
N TYR A 29 -1.37 3.89 3.98
CA TYR A 29 -2.79 3.93 3.63
C TYR A 29 -2.99 4.37 2.16
N ASP A 30 -2.31 5.44 1.74
CA ASP A 30 -2.41 5.98 0.38
C ASP A 30 -1.95 4.97 -0.68
N LEU A 31 -0.89 4.20 -0.39
CA LEU A 31 -0.48 3.08 -1.26
C LEU A 31 -1.58 2.00 -1.33
N GLY A 32 -2.20 1.67 -0.20
CA GLY A 32 -3.33 0.75 -0.16
C GLY A 32 -4.47 1.17 -1.09
N VAL A 33 -4.84 2.46 -1.03
CA VAL A 33 -5.89 3.04 -1.88
C VAL A 33 -5.48 3.05 -3.36
N ALA A 34 -4.24 3.40 -3.67
CA ALA A 34 -3.75 3.43 -5.05
C ALA A 34 -3.84 2.05 -5.70
N TYR A 35 -3.38 1.01 -5.01
CA TYR A 35 -3.46 -0.37 -5.50
C TYR A 35 -4.87 -0.96 -5.47
N SER A 36 -5.76 -0.55 -4.56
CA SER A 36 -7.14 -1.06 -4.55
C SER A 36 -7.99 -0.47 -5.67
N THR A 37 -7.69 0.77 -6.07
CA THR A 37 -8.42 1.49 -7.12
C THR A 37 -7.78 1.37 -8.50
N GLY A 38 -6.50 0.97 -8.57
CA GLY A 38 -5.75 0.99 -9.82
C GLY A 38 -5.56 2.40 -10.36
N SER A 39 -5.18 3.34 -9.49
CA SER A 39 -4.96 4.75 -9.83
C SER A 39 -3.45 5.08 -9.88
N HIS A 40 -3.09 6.29 -10.35
CA HIS A 40 -1.70 6.79 -10.27
C HIS A 40 -0.67 5.91 -11.01
N GLY A 41 -1.05 5.40 -12.19
CA GLY A 41 -0.17 4.59 -13.04
C GLY A 41 0.00 3.12 -12.59
N VAL A 42 -0.63 2.69 -11.49
CA VAL A 42 -0.63 1.28 -11.08
C VAL A 42 -1.94 0.58 -11.46
N GLY A 43 -1.84 -0.71 -11.80
CA GLY A 43 -3.02 -1.56 -11.96
C GLY A 43 -3.64 -1.91 -10.61
N CYS A 44 -4.94 -2.24 -10.62
CA CYS A 44 -5.59 -2.78 -9.43
C CYS A 44 -4.92 -4.10 -9.01
N ASP A 45 -4.40 -4.15 -7.79
CA ASP A 45 -3.75 -5.31 -7.19
C ASP A 45 -4.13 -5.41 -5.71
N LEU A 46 -5.09 -6.29 -5.41
CA LEU A 46 -5.58 -6.48 -4.04
C LEU A 46 -4.52 -7.07 -3.10
N ILE A 47 -3.50 -7.77 -3.62
CA ILE A 47 -2.41 -8.30 -2.79
C ILE A 47 -1.54 -7.16 -2.29
N GLU A 48 -1.16 -6.22 -3.17
CA GLU A 48 -0.42 -5.03 -2.75
C GLU A 48 -1.30 -4.11 -1.89
N ALA A 49 -2.56 -3.89 -2.25
CA ALA A 49 -3.49 -3.09 -1.43
C ALA A 49 -3.60 -3.64 0.01
N HIS A 50 -3.85 -4.94 0.15
CA HIS A 50 -3.95 -5.60 1.47
C HIS A 50 -2.64 -5.50 2.24
N LYS A 51 -1.49 -5.69 1.58
CA LYS A 51 -0.18 -5.52 2.22
C LYS A 51 -0.05 -4.13 2.83
N TRP A 52 -0.34 -3.08 2.06
CA TRP A 52 -0.18 -1.70 2.49
C TRP A 52 -1.18 -1.31 3.59
N PHE A 53 -2.45 -1.67 3.43
CA PHE A 53 -3.44 -1.47 4.49
C PHE A 53 -3.10 -2.26 5.76
N ASN A 54 -2.55 -3.47 5.64
CA ASN A 54 -2.09 -4.23 6.80
C ASN A 54 -0.96 -3.51 7.54
N LEU A 55 0.00 -2.91 6.82
CA LEU A 55 1.08 -2.12 7.41
C LEU A 55 0.57 -0.86 8.12
N ALA A 56 -0.38 -0.14 7.53
CA ALA A 56 -1.01 1.00 8.17
C ALA A 56 -1.81 0.58 9.43
N ALA A 57 -2.60 -0.49 9.32
CA ALA A 57 -3.45 -1.00 10.41
C ALA A 57 -2.62 -1.45 11.64
N VAL A 58 -1.51 -2.18 11.43
CA VAL A 58 -0.66 -2.61 12.55
C VAL A 58 0.05 -1.45 13.26
N ASN A 59 0.16 -0.29 12.59
CA ASN A 59 0.68 0.95 13.19
C ASN A 59 -0.43 1.87 13.74
N GLY A 60 -1.69 1.40 13.79
CA GLY A 60 -2.80 2.11 14.44
C GLY A 60 -3.74 2.89 13.51
N HIS A 61 -3.61 2.77 12.19
CA HIS A 61 -4.52 3.41 11.25
C HIS A 61 -5.86 2.66 11.17
N ALA A 62 -6.89 3.14 11.89
CA ALA A 62 -8.18 2.47 12.01
C ALA A 62 -8.90 2.28 10.66
N GLU A 63 -8.86 3.31 9.80
CA GLU A 63 -9.49 3.25 8.47
C GLU A 63 -8.81 2.20 7.58
N ALA A 64 -7.49 2.03 7.72
CA ALA A 64 -6.77 0.99 6.97
C ALA A 64 -7.18 -0.42 7.42
N ALA A 65 -7.52 -0.60 8.70
CA ALA A 65 -8.02 -1.88 9.19
C ALA A 65 -9.38 -2.24 8.58
N MET A 66 -10.27 -1.24 8.40
CA MET A 66 -11.55 -1.42 7.70
C MET A 66 -11.33 -1.74 6.23
N CYS A 67 -10.57 -0.91 5.49
CA CYS A 67 -10.30 -1.15 4.07
C CYS A 67 -9.64 -2.51 3.83
N ARG A 68 -8.73 -2.94 4.71
CA ARG A 68 -8.14 -4.28 4.64
C ARG A 68 -9.19 -5.38 4.78
N ALA A 69 -10.12 -5.24 5.73
CA ALA A 69 -11.18 -6.22 5.94
C ALA A 69 -12.09 -6.30 4.72
N ASP A 70 -12.52 -5.15 4.20
CA ASP A 70 -13.40 -5.05 3.03
C ASP A 70 -12.78 -5.73 1.80
N ILE A 71 -11.53 -5.42 1.45
CA ILE A 71 -10.89 -6.05 0.28
C ILE A 71 -10.57 -7.53 0.52
N SER A 72 -10.46 -7.98 1.77
CA SER A 72 -10.20 -9.39 2.08
C SER A 72 -11.39 -10.28 1.73
N GLU A 73 -12.60 -9.73 1.65
CA GLU A 73 -13.80 -10.48 1.25
C GLU A 73 -13.71 -10.96 -0.21
N GLU A 74 -12.99 -10.23 -1.07
CA GLU A 74 -12.79 -10.54 -2.49
C GLU A 74 -11.53 -11.37 -2.76
N MET A 75 -10.73 -11.67 -1.73
CA MET A 75 -9.45 -12.35 -1.85
C MET A 75 -9.51 -13.81 -1.39
N THR A 76 -8.71 -14.66 -2.03
CA THR A 76 -8.50 -16.02 -1.54
C THR A 76 -7.54 -16.04 -0.35
N ALA A 77 -7.63 -17.10 0.47
CA ALA A 77 -6.68 -17.31 1.57
C ALA A 77 -5.21 -17.34 1.11
N ARG A 78 -4.94 -17.80 -0.12
CA ARG A 78 -3.59 -17.82 -0.70
C ARG A 78 -3.08 -16.41 -0.98
N GLU A 79 -3.94 -15.54 -1.50
CA GLU A 79 -3.62 -14.14 -1.79
C GLU A 79 -3.43 -13.34 -0.51
N ILE A 80 -4.29 -13.54 0.49
CA ILE A 80 -4.13 -12.92 1.83
C ILE A 80 -2.80 -13.37 2.45
N ALA A 81 -2.48 -14.66 2.39
CA ALA A 81 -1.21 -15.18 2.91
C ALA A 81 0.00 -14.58 2.18
N GLU A 82 -0.09 -14.36 0.88
CA GLU A 82 0.93 -13.67 0.09
C GLU A 82 1.08 -12.21 0.49
N ALA A 83 -0.01 -11.46 0.59
CA ALA A 83 0.00 -10.07 1.04
C ALA A 83 0.66 -9.91 2.42
N GLN A 84 0.31 -10.80 3.36
CA GLN A 84 0.91 -10.84 4.70
C GLN A 84 2.39 -11.24 4.69
N ARG A 85 2.84 -12.11 3.77
CA ARG A 85 4.26 -12.41 3.57
C ARG A 85 5.01 -11.16 3.10
N ARG A 86 4.52 -10.51 2.04
CA ARG A 86 5.13 -9.28 1.51
C ARG A 86 5.18 -8.13 2.52
N ALA A 87 4.15 -7.99 3.38
CA ALA A 87 4.16 -7.00 4.45
C ALA A 87 5.28 -7.28 5.47
N ARG A 88 5.47 -8.54 5.87
CA ARG A 88 6.57 -8.94 6.77
C ARG A 88 7.94 -8.70 6.13
N GLU A 89 8.08 -9.02 4.86
CA GLU A 89 9.31 -8.77 4.10
C GLU A 89 9.63 -7.27 3.99
N TRP A 90 8.62 -6.43 3.75
CA TRP A 90 8.77 -4.98 3.75
C TRP A 90 9.33 -4.48 5.08
N ILE A 91 8.72 -4.86 6.21
CA ILE A 91 9.19 -4.46 7.54
C ILE A 91 10.63 -4.95 7.77
N ALA A 92 10.94 -6.21 7.40
CA ALA A 92 12.27 -6.77 7.56
C ALA A 92 13.31 -6.03 6.71
N ALA A 93 12.98 -5.65 5.48
CA ALA A 93 13.86 -4.90 4.59
C ALA A 93 14.05 -3.45 5.06
N SER A 94 12.98 -2.76 5.47
CA SER A 94 13.03 -1.38 5.95
C SER A 94 13.84 -1.26 7.26
N ARG A 95 13.74 -2.25 8.16
CA ARG A 95 14.56 -2.31 9.38
C ARG A 95 16.06 -2.47 9.11
N ARG A 96 16.43 -3.21 8.06
CA ARG A 96 17.84 -3.38 7.66
C ARG A 96 18.44 -2.12 7.03
N LYS A 97 17.62 -1.27 6.41
CA LYS A 97 18.07 0.01 5.83
C LYS A 97 18.24 1.12 6.86
N ALA A 98 17.65 0.97 8.05
CA ALA A 98 17.75 1.91 9.15
C ALA A 98 18.88 1.58 10.16
N ALA A 99 19.66 0.51 9.91
CA ALA A 99 20.78 0.04 10.74
C ALA A 99 22.11 0.25 10.00
#